data_AF-A0A385FY62-F1
#
_entry.id   AF-A0A385FY62-F1
#
_cell.length_a   1.000
_cell.length_b   1.000
_cell.length_c   1.000
_cell.angle_alpha   90.00
_cell.angle_beta   90.00
_cell.angle_gamma   90.00
#
_symmetry.space_group_name_H-M   'P 1'
#
loop_
_entity.id
_entity.type
_entity.pdbx_description
1 polymer ?
#
loop_
_entity_poly.entity_id
_entity_poly.type
_entity_poly.pdbx_seq_one_letter_code
_entity_poly.pdbx_strand_id
1 'polypeptide(L)'
;MNVADIMIHQIGNGALMSLGAHSFASVLNAGEVEGLTFKARILPFRKNGTRAAQPRIMRVVITHNALDYYDARVIYAKGREMVTHYETTDIDAERLPRIMLALDFDGETALNPRVL
;
A
#
# COMPACT_ATOMS: atom_id res chain seq x y z
N MET A 1 3.01 -6.30 -21.37
CA MET A 1 3.45 -5.94 -20.02
C MET A 1 2.89 -4.56 -19.75
N ASN A 2 1.94 -4.44 -18.82
CA ASN A 2 1.34 -3.16 -18.46
C ASN A 2 2.11 -2.52 -17.27
N VAL A 3 1.84 -1.26 -16.94
CA VAL A 3 2.52 -0.57 -15.83
C VAL A 3 2.32 -1.29 -14.49
N ALA A 4 1.16 -1.90 -14.27
CA ALA A 4 0.88 -2.67 -13.06
C ALA A 4 1.79 -3.90 -12.90
N ASP A 5 2.10 -4.60 -13.99
CA ASP A 5 3.04 -5.74 -13.99
C ASP A 5 4.46 -5.28 -13.60
N ILE A 6 4.89 -4.12 -14.10
CA ILE A 6 6.20 -3.53 -13.77
C ILE A 6 6.25 -3.20 -12.27
N MET A 7 5.21 -2.56 -11.73
CA MET A 7 5.11 -2.24 -10.31
C MET A 7 5.11 -3.51 -9.43
N ILE A 8 4.42 -4.58 -9.84
CA ILE A 8 4.46 -5.88 -9.15
C ILE A 8 5.89 -6.42 -9.10
N HIS A 9 6.61 -6.38 -10.23
CA HIS A 9 8.00 -6.82 -10.30
C HIS A 9 8.93 -5.98 -9.43
N GLN A 10 8.76 -4.66 -9.41
CA GLN A 10 9.55 -3.74 -8.60
C GLN A 10 9.33 -3.94 -7.10
N ILE A 11 8.09 -4.16 -6.65
CA ILE A 11 7.78 -4.47 -5.24
C ILE A 11 8.37 -5.82 -4.84
N GLY A 12 8.33 -6.79 -5.75
CA GLY A 12 8.84 -8.13 -5.55
C GLY A 12 7.90 -9.04 -4.77
N ASN A 13 7.94 -10.34 -5.11
CA ASN A 13 7.01 -11.34 -4.58
C ASN A 13 7.09 -11.49 -3.06
N GLY A 14 8.27 -11.35 -2.44
CA GLY A 14 8.43 -11.48 -0.99
C GLY A 14 7.63 -10.44 -0.21
N ALA A 15 7.69 -9.17 -0.63
CA ALA A 15 6.94 -8.09 0.01
C ALA A 15 5.42 -8.24 -0.19
N LEU A 16 5.01 -8.62 -1.41
CA LEU A 16 3.60 -8.87 -1.72
C LEU A 16 3.04 -10.05 -0.91
N MET A 17 3.80 -11.14 -0.76
CA MET A 17 3.38 -12.30 0.03
C MET A 17 3.28 -12.00 1.52
N SER A 18 4.21 -11.22 2.09
CA SER A 18 4.14 -10.78 3.50
C SER A 18 2.82 -10.06 3.78
N LEU A 19 2.43 -9.16 2.88
CA LEU A 19 1.16 -8.43 2.97
C LEU A 19 -0.10 -9.27 2.69
N GLY A 20 0.06 -10.54 2.31
CA GLY A 20 -1.03 -11.37 1.81
C GLY A 20 -1.74 -10.71 0.62
N ALA A 21 -0.96 -10.14 -0.31
CA ALA A 21 -1.48 -9.37 -1.43
C ALA A 21 -2.28 -10.25 -2.42
N HIS A 22 -3.45 -9.77 -2.84
CA HIS A 22 -4.31 -10.46 -3.80
C HIS A 22 -5.21 -9.48 -4.56
N SER A 23 -5.96 -9.98 -5.56
CA SER A 23 -6.91 -9.16 -6.36
C SER A 23 -6.24 -7.95 -7.03
N PHE A 24 -5.09 -8.18 -7.67
CA PHE A 24 -4.36 -7.17 -8.43
C PHE A 24 -5.20 -6.67 -9.61
N ALA A 25 -5.14 -5.36 -9.85
CA ALA A 25 -5.74 -4.70 -11.00
C ALA A 25 -4.95 -3.46 -11.37
N SER A 26 -5.01 -3.06 -12.64
CA SER A 26 -4.58 -1.73 -13.05
C SER A 26 -5.62 -0.69 -12.62
N VAL A 27 -5.15 0.50 -12.28
CA VAL A 27 -6.01 1.67 -12.07
C VAL A 27 -5.61 2.78 -13.03
N LEU A 28 -6.60 3.51 -13.52
CA LEU A 28 -6.42 4.77 -14.22
C LEU A 28 -6.96 5.86 -13.28
N ASN A 29 -6.08 6.72 -12.78
CA ASN A 29 -6.52 7.88 -12.03
C ASN A 29 -7.07 8.95 -13.00
N ALA A 30 -7.84 9.93 -12.52
CA ALA A 30 -8.61 10.90 -13.31
C ALA A 30 -7.79 11.85 -14.23
N GLY A 31 -6.53 11.53 -14.51
CA GLY A 31 -5.62 12.20 -15.44
C GLY A 31 -4.66 11.23 -16.13
N GLU A 32 -5.15 10.03 -16.53
CA GLU A 32 -4.40 9.01 -17.31
C GLU A 32 -3.19 8.36 -16.64
N VAL A 33 -2.99 8.61 -15.34
CA VAL A 33 -1.95 7.95 -14.58
C VAL A 33 -2.31 6.48 -14.36
N GLU A 34 -1.58 5.60 -15.03
CA GLU A 34 -1.63 4.15 -14.80
C GLU A 34 -0.98 3.80 -13.46
N GLY A 35 -1.64 2.91 -12.73
CA GLY A 35 -1.17 2.45 -11.43
C GLY A 35 -1.55 1.01 -11.15
N LEU A 36 -1.10 0.54 -9.99
CA LEU A 36 -1.42 -0.76 -9.44
C LEU A 36 -2.35 -0.60 -8.25
N THR A 37 -3.42 -1.41 -8.21
CA THR A 37 -4.17 -1.64 -6.98
C THR A 37 -4.24 -3.11 -6.63
N PHE A 38 -4.22 -3.40 -5.34
CA PHE A 38 -4.43 -4.74 -4.82
C PHE A 38 -5.02 -4.66 -3.42
N LYS A 39 -5.45 -5.81 -2.92
CA LYS A 39 -5.92 -5.99 -1.54
C LYS A 39 -4.81 -6.61 -0.71
N ALA A 40 -4.60 -6.11 0.50
CA ALA A 40 -3.62 -6.59 1.46
C ALA A 40 -4.26 -6.78 2.84
N ARG A 41 -3.70 -7.68 3.65
CA ARG A 41 -4.13 -7.92 5.04
C ARG A 41 -3.24 -7.11 5.98
N ILE A 42 -3.75 -6.00 6.50
CA ILE A 42 -2.99 -5.04 7.31
C ILE A 42 -3.73 -4.80 8.64
N LEU A 43 -3.02 -4.64 9.75
CA LEU A 43 -3.60 -4.34 11.05
C LEU A 43 -4.07 -2.88 11.13
N PRO A 44 -5.37 -2.55 11.22
CA PRO A 44 -5.79 -1.15 11.32
C PRO A 44 -5.46 -0.53 12.68
N PHE A 45 -5.40 0.80 12.72
CA PHE A 45 -5.43 1.57 13.98
C PHE A 45 -6.85 1.72 14.51
N ARG A 46 -6.99 1.63 15.84
CA ARG A 46 -8.19 1.99 16.59
C ARG A 46 -8.23 3.50 16.79
N LYS A 47 -9.40 4.02 17.21
CA LYS A 47 -9.59 5.46 17.49
C LYS A 47 -8.64 5.98 18.58
N ASN A 48 -8.19 5.14 19.50
CA ASN A 48 -7.25 5.48 20.56
C ASN A 48 -5.77 5.31 20.13
N GLY A 49 -5.48 5.14 18.84
CA GLY A 49 -4.11 5.01 18.31
C GLY A 49 -3.47 3.64 18.47
N THR A 50 -4.09 2.70 19.19
CA THR A 50 -3.58 1.32 19.33
C THR A 50 -3.89 0.47 18.09
N ARG A 51 -3.04 -0.50 17.76
CA ARG A 51 -3.34 -1.48 16.68
C ARG A 51 -4.52 -2.36 17.07
N ALA A 52 -5.31 -2.75 16.07
CA ALA A 52 -6.36 -3.74 16.25
C ALA A 52 -5.75 -5.14 16.42
N ALA A 53 -6.46 -6.03 17.13
CA ALA A 53 -6.02 -7.41 17.34
C ALA A 53 -6.21 -8.32 16.11
N GLN A 54 -6.90 -7.84 15.07
CA GLN A 54 -7.16 -8.63 13.86
C GLN A 54 -6.88 -7.80 12.61
N PRO A 55 -6.19 -8.39 11.62
CA PRO A 55 -5.90 -7.71 10.36
C PRO A 55 -7.19 -7.51 9.57
N ARG A 56 -7.19 -6.46 8.75
CA ARG A 56 -8.29 -6.12 7.86
C ARG A 56 -7.81 -6.13 6.42
N ILE A 57 -8.69 -6.52 5.51
CA ILE A 57 -8.45 -6.36 4.08
C ILE A 57 -8.54 -4.87 3.73
N MET A 58 -7.41 -4.30 3.33
CA MET A 58 -7.29 -2.91 2.88
C MET A 58 -6.93 -2.88 1.40
N ARG A 59 -7.32 -1.81 0.70
CA ARG A 59 -6.90 -1.56 -0.67
C ARG A 59 -5.61 -0.75 -0.63
N VAL A 60 -4.59 -1.27 -1.30
CA VAL A 60 -3.36 -0.54 -1.60
C VAL A 60 -3.48 0.00 -3.02
N VAL A 61 -3.14 1.27 -3.21
CA VAL A 61 -3.11 1.94 -4.50
C VAL A 61 -1.73 2.55 -4.64
N ILE A 62 -1.05 2.24 -5.75
CA ILE A 62 0.26 2.75 -6.09
C ILE A 62 0.14 3.38 -7.48
N THR A 63 0.52 4.64 -7.61
CA THR A 63 0.44 5.40 -8.86
C THR A 63 1.75 6.09 -9.14
N HIS A 64 2.07 6.30 -10.40
CA HIS A 64 3.21 7.11 -10.80
C HIS A 64 2.85 8.59 -10.78
N ASN A 65 3.72 9.47 -10.33
CA ASN A 65 3.47 10.91 -10.38
C ASN A 65 4.24 11.55 -11.54
N ALA A 66 4.02 12.85 -11.77
CA ALA A 66 4.62 13.58 -12.90
C ALA A 66 6.14 13.80 -12.78
N LEU A 67 6.74 13.43 -11.64
CA LEU A 67 8.17 13.55 -11.34
C LEU A 67 8.90 12.20 -11.41
N ASP A 68 8.27 11.20 -12.01
CA ASP A 68 8.77 9.83 -12.11
C ASP A 68 8.96 9.09 -10.78
N TYR A 69 8.22 9.48 -9.74
CA TYR A 69 8.14 8.78 -8.46
C TYR A 69 6.82 8.03 -8.29
N TYR A 70 6.76 7.19 -7.26
CA TYR A 70 5.53 6.52 -6.86
C TYR A 70 4.86 7.22 -5.68
N ASP A 71 3.54 7.33 -5.75
CA ASP A 71 2.68 7.67 -4.63
C ASP A 71 1.95 6.39 -4.17
N ALA A 72 1.82 6.20 -2.86
CA ALA A 72 1.17 5.03 -2.29
C ALA A 72 0.11 5.43 -1.27
N ARG A 73 -1.08 4.82 -1.37
CA ARG A 73 -2.17 5.02 -0.42
C ARG A 73 -2.78 3.68 -0.02
N VAL A 74 -2.97 3.50 1.29
CA VAL A 74 -3.65 2.35 1.88
C VAL A 74 -4.96 2.81 2.47
N ILE A 75 -6.07 2.29 1.97
CA ILE A 75 -7.43 2.72 2.36
C ILE A 75 -8.32 1.54 2.71
N TYR A 76 -9.30 1.76 3.57
CA TYR A 76 -10.31 0.77 3.87
C TYR A 76 -11.67 1.41 4.18
N ALA A 77 -12.76 0.69 3.90
CA ALA A 77 -14.11 1.15 4.20
C ALA A 77 -14.44 0.98 5.68
N LYS A 78 -14.93 2.01 6.38
CA LYS A 78 -15.42 1.94 7.75
C LYS A 78 -16.87 2.41 7.78
N GLY A 79 -17.81 1.46 7.74
CA GLY A 79 -19.21 1.80 7.52
C GLY A 79 -19.41 2.37 6.11
N ARG A 80 -19.89 3.61 6.01
CA ARG A 80 -20.09 4.33 4.73
C ARG A 80 -18.91 5.22 4.33
N GLU A 81 -17.87 5.31 5.17
CA GLU A 81 -16.73 6.19 4.95
C GLU A 81 -15.51 5.40 4.43
N MET A 82 -14.70 6.03 3.59
CA MET A 82 -13.37 5.53 3.25
C MET A 82 -12.35 6.18 4.17
N VAL A 83 -11.52 5.37 4.83
CA VAL A 83 -10.49 5.83 5.76
C VAL A 83 -9.12 5.56 5.17
N THR A 84 -8.27 6.58 5.13
CA THR A 84 -6.85 6.45 4.80
C THR A 84 -6.10 5.92 6.01
N HIS A 85 -5.50 4.75 5.87
CA HIS A 85 -4.64 4.14 6.89
C HIS A 85 -3.20 4.65 6.80
N TYR A 86 -2.70 4.79 5.57
CA TYR A 86 -1.35 5.25 5.28
C TYR A 86 -1.35 5.93 3.92
N GLU A 87 -0.53 6.97 3.79
CA GLU A 87 -0.33 7.71 2.55
C GLU A 87 1.08 8.28 2.53
N THR A 88 1.71 8.24 1.36
CA THR A 88 3.02 8.84 1.10
C THR A 88 3.14 9.16 -0.38
N THR A 89 3.96 10.16 -0.69
CA THR A 89 4.29 10.57 -2.06
C THR A 89 5.79 10.44 -2.30
N ASP A 90 6.18 10.58 -3.56
CA ASP A 90 7.58 10.77 -3.98
C ASP A 90 8.51 9.61 -3.53
N ILE A 91 8.03 8.37 -3.70
CA ILE A 91 8.78 7.15 -3.39
C ILE A 91 9.60 6.71 -4.61
N ASP A 92 10.90 6.48 -4.42
CA ASP A 92 11.73 5.79 -5.41
C ASP A 92 11.31 4.34 -5.62
N ALA A 93 11.43 3.82 -6.86
CA ALA A 93 11.13 2.42 -7.17
C ALA A 93 11.82 1.42 -6.21
N GLU A 94 13.08 1.71 -5.85
CA GLU A 94 13.91 0.88 -4.97
C GLU A 94 13.39 0.82 -3.52
N ARG A 95 12.61 1.83 -3.10
CA ARG A 95 12.04 1.92 -1.76
C ARG A 95 10.67 1.25 -1.64
N LEU A 96 10.01 0.96 -2.76
CA LEU A 96 8.68 0.32 -2.77
C LEU A 96 8.65 -1.02 -2.01
N PRO A 97 9.55 -2.00 -2.25
CA PRO A 97 9.56 -3.26 -1.50
C PRO A 97 9.62 -3.05 0.01
N ARG A 98 10.46 -2.10 0.41
CA ARG A 98 10.76 -1.79 1.81
C ARG A 98 9.56 -1.18 2.52
N ILE A 99 8.86 -0.24 1.87
CA ILE A 99 7.61 0.33 2.38
C ILE A 99 6.52 -0.74 2.47
N MET A 100 6.40 -1.61 1.46
CA MET A 100 5.40 -2.68 1.48
C MET A 100 5.65 -3.67 2.63
N LEU A 101 6.89 -4.06 2.88
CA LEU A 101 7.23 -4.88 4.06
C LEU A 101 6.94 -4.16 5.37
N ALA A 102 7.20 -2.84 5.43
CA ALA A 102 6.96 -2.05 6.62
C ALA A 102 5.47 -1.95 7.00
N LEU A 103 4.55 -2.14 6.05
CA LEU A 103 3.09 -2.11 6.29
C LEU A 103 2.57 -3.36 7.02
N ASP A 104 3.31 -4.47 7.02
CA ASP A 104 2.98 -5.71 7.74
C ASP A 104 3.35 -5.64 9.24
N PHE A 105 3.59 -4.43 9.75
CA PHE A 105 4.08 -4.21 11.09
C PHE A 105 2.99 -4.20 12.15
N ASP A 106 3.15 -5.05 13.15
CA ASP A 106 2.36 -5.01 14.38
C ASP A 106 3.04 -4.11 15.44
N GLY A 107 2.94 -2.79 15.24
CA GLY A 107 3.44 -1.80 16.20
C GLY A 107 2.72 -0.45 16.11
N GLU A 108 3.18 0.53 16.89
CA GLU A 108 2.47 1.79 17.15
C GLU A 108 2.43 2.76 15.95
N THR A 109 3.22 2.51 14.91
CA THR A 109 3.32 3.33 13.71
C THR A 109 2.87 2.56 12.47
N ALA A 110 2.33 3.28 11.47
CA ALA A 110 1.78 2.67 10.25
C ALA A 110 2.82 1.79 9.52
N LEU A 111 4.08 2.18 9.60
CA LEU A 111 5.23 1.49 9.05
C LEU A 111 6.15 1.02 10.18
N ASN A 112 6.82 -0.12 9.99
CA ASN A 112 7.90 -0.56 10.87
C ASN A 112 9.11 0.39 10.77
N PRO A 113 9.51 1.09 11.85
CA PRO A 113 10.61 2.05 11.82
C PRO A 113 11.98 1.40 11.64
N ARG A 114 12.12 0.09 11.90
CA ARG A 114 13.40 -0.63 11.79
C ARG A 114 13.77 -0.97 10.35
N VAL A 115 12.79 -0.94 9.47
CA VAL A 115 12.97 -1.29 8.05
C VAL A 115 12.78 -0.08 7.16
N LEU A 116 12.66 1.14 7.68
CA LEU A 116 12.64 2.36 6.85
C LEU A 116 14.02 2.92 6.57
#